data_AF-A0A2E8B4T1-F1
#
_entry.id   AF-A0A2E8B4T1-F1
#
_cell.length_a   1.000
_cell.length_b   1.000
_cell.length_c   1.000
_cell.angle_alpha   90.00
_cell.angle_beta   90.00
_cell.angle_gamma   90.00
#
_symmetry.space_group_name_H-M   'P 1'
#
loop_
_entity.id
_entity.type
_entity.pdbx_description
1 polymer ?
#
loop_
_entity_poly.entity_id
_entity_poly.type
_entity_poly.pdbx_seq_one_letter_code
_entity_poly.pdbx_strand_id
1 'polypeptide(L)'
;MFWLLVIFRWMHILGTIALVGSALFYWQVLLAGNVFGSGDNANKAWQSLRGRWARLVMLSILLLLVSGTANTFLMVKSGEFKQVPAGVYHGLLALKIGLAIVVFLLMSFLTGKTAVAQRLQKNMQLWISISVILAVLVVMLAGIMKSTSCTSSNHDKSEPVLSLRHEPTRLLSPCETAMIFPFQTVGCAPQTATFS
;
A
#
# COMPACT_ATOMS: atom_id res chain seq x y z
N MET A 1 21.48 8.34 3.99
CA MET A 1 20.74 7.28 3.26
C MET A 1 19.38 7.00 3.88
N PHE A 2 19.28 6.85 5.21
CA PHE A 2 18.02 6.65 5.94
C PHE A 2 16.88 7.61 5.57
N TRP A 3 17.13 8.93 5.61
CA TRP A 3 16.10 9.94 5.29
C TRP A 3 15.51 9.81 3.89
N LEU A 4 16.32 9.45 2.88
CA LEU A 4 15.84 9.25 1.52
C LEU A 4 14.84 8.09 1.43
N LEU A 5 15.11 6.99 2.14
CA LEU A 5 14.20 5.83 2.20
C LEU A 5 12.86 6.21 2.85
N VAL A 6 12.91 7.00 3.92
CA VAL A 6 11.70 7.48 4.60
C VAL A 6 10.87 8.39 3.68
N ILE A 7 11.52 9.33 2.98
CA ILE A 7 10.85 10.23 2.04
C ILE A 7 10.21 9.45 0.89
N PHE A 8 10.92 8.51 0.27
CA PHE A 8 10.34 7.69 -0.80
C PHE A 8 9.14 6.88 -0.32
N ARG A 9 9.21 6.33 0.90
CA ARG A 9 8.09 5.60 1.50
C ARG A 9 6.89 6.52 1.73
N TRP A 10 7.10 7.74 2.21
CA TRP A 10 6.02 8.72 2.39
C TRP A 10 5.43 9.14 1.05
N MET A 11 6.25 9.46 0.06
CA MET A 11 5.79 9.77 -1.30
C MET A 11 4.97 8.63 -1.90
N HIS A 12 5.39 7.38 -1.70
CA HIS A 12 4.66 6.21 -2.18
C HIS A 12 3.29 6.06 -1.50
N ILE A 13 3.23 6.23 -0.17
CA ILE A 13 1.98 6.16 0.59
C ILE A 13 1.04 7.29 0.17
N LEU A 14 1.54 8.53 0.08
CA LEU A 14 0.77 9.69 -0.37
C LEU A 14 0.26 9.52 -1.80
N GLY A 15 1.09 9.02 -2.71
CA GLY A 15 0.69 8.71 -4.07
C GLY A 15 -0.40 7.65 -4.14
N THR A 16 -0.33 6.63 -3.28
CA THR A 16 -1.35 5.56 -3.21
C THR A 16 -2.68 6.14 -2.73
N ILE A 17 -2.66 6.93 -1.64
CA ILE A 17 -3.85 7.56 -1.08
C ILE A 17 -4.47 8.53 -2.09
N ALA A 18 -3.66 9.34 -2.78
CA ALA A 18 -4.13 10.27 -3.79
C ALA A 18 -4.76 9.54 -4.99
N LEU A 19 -4.14 8.46 -5.47
CA LEU A 19 -4.69 7.67 -6.57
C LEU A 19 -6.01 6.97 -6.20
N VAL A 20 -6.04 6.26 -5.06
CA VAL A 20 -7.24 5.53 -4.61
C VAL A 20 -8.35 6.51 -4.23
N GLY A 21 -8.02 7.55 -3.47
CA GLY A 21 -8.97 8.57 -3.03
C GLY A 21 -9.58 9.33 -4.21
N SER A 22 -8.78 9.66 -5.22
CA SER A 22 -9.30 10.33 -6.42
C SER A 22 -10.18 9.41 -7.28
N ALA A 23 -9.86 8.12 -7.37
CA ALA A 23 -10.71 7.13 -8.05
C ALA A 23 -12.06 6.99 -7.34
N LEU A 24 -12.06 6.86 -6.01
CA LEU A 24 -13.27 6.78 -5.19
C LEU A 24 -14.12 8.05 -5.28
N PHE A 25 -13.49 9.22 -5.17
CA PHE A 25 -14.17 10.51 -5.31
C PHE A 25 -14.88 10.61 -6.65
N TYR A 26 -14.19 10.32 -7.75
CA TYR A 26 -14.79 10.43 -9.08
C TYR A 26 -15.87 9.37 -9.32
N TRP A 27 -15.69 8.15 -8.79
CA TRP A 27 -16.73 7.12 -8.82
C TRP A 27 -18.00 7.57 -8.10
N GLN A 28 -17.88 8.19 -6.93
CA GLN A 28 -19.01 8.71 -6.18
C GLN A 28 -19.71 9.87 -6.90
N VAL A 29 -18.93 10.76 -7.53
CA VAL A 29 -19.48 11.87 -8.33
C VAL A 29 -20.25 11.36 -9.55
N LEU A 30 -19.75 10.33 -10.23
CA LEU A 30 -20.48 9.68 -11.34
C LEU A 30 -21.79 9.04 -10.87
N LEU A 31 -21.76 8.33 -9.74
CA LEU A 31 -22.96 7.71 -9.15
C LEU A 31 -24.00 8.75 -8.74
N ALA A 32 -23.56 9.93 -8.30
CA ALA A 32 -24.46 10.99 -7.89
C ALA A 32 -25.26 11.60 -9.05
N GLY A 33 -24.81 11.46 -10.32
CA GLY A 33 -25.55 11.69 -11.58
C GLY A 33 -26.02 13.13 -11.88
N ASN A 34 -26.57 13.82 -10.88
CA ASN A 34 -27.26 15.11 -10.97
C ASN A 34 -26.50 16.28 -10.32
N VAL A 35 -25.23 16.10 -9.94
CA VAL A 35 -24.45 17.12 -9.19
C VAL A 35 -24.42 18.48 -9.90
N PHE A 36 -24.44 18.50 -11.23
CA PHE A 36 -24.36 19.74 -12.03
C PHE A 36 -25.64 20.07 -12.80
N GLY A 37 -26.72 19.29 -12.66
CA GLY A 37 -27.95 19.45 -13.44
C GLY A 37 -27.78 19.15 -14.94
N SER A 38 -28.71 19.63 -15.75
CA SER A 38 -28.72 19.50 -17.22
C SER A 38 -28.56 20.86 -17.91
N GLY A 39 -27.75 20.91 -18.98
CA GLY A 39 -27.49 22.12 -19.77
C GLY A 39 -26.01 22.31 -20.14
N ASP A 40 -25.72 23.30 -20.98
CA ASP A 40 -24.36 23.56 -21.48
C ASP A 40 -23.37 23.92 -20.38
N ASN A 41 -23.84 24.64 -19.35
CA ASN A 41 -23.03 25.00 -18.18
C ASN A 41 -22.66 23.75 -17.36
N ALA A 42 -23.56 22.77 -17.27
CA ALA A 42 -23.30 21.50 -16.61
C ALA A 42 -22.21 20.71 -17.35
N ASN A 43 -22.27 20.68 -18.69
CA ASN A 43 -21.28 19.99 -19.51
C ASN A 43 -19.88 20.62 -19.38
N LYS A 44 -19.80 21.96 -19.37
CA LYS A 44 -18.54 22.68 -19.09
C LYS A 44 -17.99 22.38 -17.69
N ALA A 45 -18.86 22.33 -16.67
CA ALA A 45 -18.47 21.97 -15.31
C ALA A 45 -17.90 20.54 -15.25
N TRP A 46 -18.56 19.56 -15.87
CA TRP A 46 -18.09 18.18 -15.98
C TRP A 46 -16.73 18.07 -16.65
N GLN A 47 -16.52 18.77 -17.77
CA GLN A 47 -15.23 18.78 -18.47
C GLN A 47 -14.12 19.39 -17.61
N SER A 48 -14.41 20.48 -16.88
CA SER A 48 -13.44 21.12 -16.00
C SER A 48 -13.04 20.22 -14.81
N LEU A 49 -14.03 19.53 -14.22
CA LEU A 49 -13.81 18.57 -13.14
C LEU A 49 -12.96 17.40 -13.63
N ARG A 50 -13.31 16.84 -14.80
CA ARG A 50 -12.56 15.76 -15.45
C ARG A 50 -11.10 16.16 -15.69
N GLY A 51 -10.86 17.37 -16.20
CA GLY A 51 -9.52 17.86 -16.50
C GLY A 51 -8.65 18.07 -15.25
N ARG A 52 -9.26 18.44 -14.11
CA ARG A 52 -8.56 18.54 -12.82
C ARG A 52 -8.28 17.15 -12.22
N TRP A 53 -9.28 16.28 -12.24
CA TRP A 53 -9.16 14.90 -11.77
C TRP A 53 -8.08 14.14 -12.55
N ALA A 54 -8.06 14.25 -13.88
CA ALA A 54 -7.09 13.58 -14.72
C ALA A 54 -5.64 13.99 -14.43
N ARG A 55 -5.40 15.29 -14.15
CA ARG A 55 -4.08 15.77 -13.73
C ARG A 55 -3.65 15.16 -12.39
N LEU A 56 -4.56 15.08 -11.44
CA LEU A 56 -4.27 14.50 -10.12
C LEU A 56 -3.98 12.99 -10.22
N VAL A 57 -4.75 12.25 -11.03
CA VAL A 57 -4.50 10.83 -11.29
C VAL A 57 -3.13 10.62 -11.94
N MET A 58 -2.82 11.36 -13.01
CA MET A 58 -1.53 11.25 -13.71
C MET A 58 -0.35 11.60 -12.80
N LEU A 59 -0.49 12.65 -11.97
CA LEU A 59 0.53 13.02 -10.99
C LEU A 59 0.73 11.90 -9.95
N SER A 60 -0.34 11.27 -9.49
CA SER A 60 -0.29 10.18 -8.53
C SER A 60 0.37 8.93 -9.12
N ILE A 61 0.04 8.57 -10.37
CA ILE A 61 0.70 7.47 -11.10
C ILE A 61 2.20 7.74 -11.21
N LEU A 62 2.58 8.96 -11.61
CA LEU A 62 3.98 9.34 -11.75
C LEU A 62 4.73 9.26 -10.41
N LEU A 63 4.15 9.78 -9.32
CA LEU A 63 4.71 9.64 -7.98
C LEU A 63 4.89 8.17 -7.58
N LEU A 64 3.89 7.33 -7.84
CA LEU A 64 3.91 5.91 -7.51
C LEU A 64 4.95 5.13 -8.31
N LEU A 65 5.10 5.44 -9.60
CA LEU A 65 6.13 4.84 -10.45
C LEU A 65 7.52 5.21 -9.93
N VAL A 66 7.79 6.50 -9.76
CA VAL A 66 9.12 6.98 -9.34
C VAL A 66 9.48 6.45 -7.96
N SER A 67 8.58 6.59 -6.98
CA SER A 67 8.82 6.12 -5.61
C SER A 67 8.87 4.59 -5.51
N GLY A 68 8.00 3.88 -6.24
CA GLY A 68 7.94 2.42 -6.24
C GLY A 68 9.20 1.80 -6.85
N THR A 69 9.62 2.28 -8.02
CA THR A 69 10.84 1.82 -8.68
C THR A 69 12.08 2.13 -7.85
N ALA A 70 12.18 3.35 -7.30
CA ALA A 70 13.30 3.73 -6.43
C ALA A 70 13.37 2.85 -5.18
N ASN A 71 12.23 2.58 -4.54
CA ASN A 71 12.18 1.74 -3.34
C ASN A 71 12.61 0.29 -3.63
N THR A 72 12.10 -0.32 -4.71
CA THR A 72 12.49 -1.67 -5.11
C THR A 72 13.97 -1.75 -5.47
N PHE A 73 14.49 -0.76 -6.21
CA PHE A 73 15.90 -0.71 -6.57
C PHE A 73 16.82 -0.58 -5.35
N LEU A 74 16.45 0.28 -4.39
CA LEU A 74 17.20 0.45 -3.15
C LEU A 74 17.17 -0.82 -2.30
N MET A 75 16.05 -1.53 -2.24
CA MET A 75 15.90 -2.79 -1.50
C MET A 75 16.74 -3.93 -2.12
N VAL A 76 16.90 -3.94 -3.44
CA VAL A 76 17.81 -4.87 -4.14
C VAL A 76 19.27 -4.51 -3.84
N LYS A 77 19.61 -3.22 -3.86
CA LYS A 77 20.98 -2.73 -3.61
C LYS A 77 21.42 -2.89 -2.15
N SER A 78 20.50 -2.77 -1.19
CA SER A 78 20.80 -2.91 0.24
C SER A 78 21.02 -4.36 0.69
N GLY A 79 20.76 -5.35 -0.17
CA GLY A 79 20.88 -6.76 0.18
C GLY A 79 19.75 -7.29 1.07
N GLU A 80 18.78 -6.45 1.46
CA GLU A 80 17.59 -6.86 2.22
C GLU A 80 16.75 -7.88 1.44
N PHE A 81 16.81 -7.85 0.11
CA PHE A 81 16.20 -8.87 -0.75
C PHE A 81 16.72 -10.30 -0.49
N LYS A 82 17.96 -10.45 0.01
CA LYS A 82 18.60 -11.75 0.28
C LYS A 82 18.28 -12.29 1.67
N GLN A 83 17.77 -11.44 2.57
CA GLN A 83 17.48 -11.79 3.97
C GLN A 83 16.05 -12.30 4.18
N VAL A 84 15.18 -12.19 3.17
CA VAL A 84 13.78 -12.62 3.22
C VAL A 84 13.64 -13.96 2.49
N PRO A 85 12.95 -14.97 3.04
CA PRO A 85 12.76 -16.27 2.39
C PRO A 85 12.14 -16.10 0.99
N ALA A 86 12.88 -16.54 -0.02
CA ALA A 86 12.72 -16.13 -1.41
C ALA A 86 11.43 -16.65 -2.10
N GLY A 87 10.80 -17.70 -1.59
CA GLY A 87 9.72 -18.38 -2.31
C GLY A 87 8.45 -17.53 -2.43
N VAL A 88 7.69 -17.44 -1.34
CA VAL A 88 6.35 -16.85 -1.36
C VAL A 88 6.42 -15.31 -1.42
N TYR A 89 7.39 -14.69 -0.73
CA TYR A 89 7.47 -13.24 -0.62
C TYR A 89 7.73 -12.54 -1.97
N HIS A 90 8.68 -13.05 -2.77
CA HIS A 90 9.00 -12.44 -4.07
C HIS A 90 7.87 -12.63 -5.08
N GLY A 91 7.17 -13.77 -5.05
CA GLY A 91 5.99 -14.03 -5.87
C GLY A 91 4.86 -13.03 -5.58
N LEU A 92 4.53 -12.80 -4.31
CA LEU A 92 3.52 -11.80 -3.94
C LEU A 92 3.96 -10.37 -4.30
N LEU A 93 5.25 -10.05 -4.18
CA LEU A 93 5.79 -8.74 -4.56
C LEU A 93 5.63 -8.50 -6.07
N ALA A 94 6.02 -9.47 -6.89
CA ALA A 94 5.86 -9.40 -8.34
C ALA A 94 4.39 -9.29 -8.75
N LEU A 95 3.52 -10.09 -8.11
CA LEU A 95 2.07 -10.05 -8.33
C LEU A 95 1.50 -8.66 -7.99
N LYS A 96 1.89 -8.07 -6.86
CA LYS A 96 1.49 -6.72 -6.46
C LYS A 96 1.89 -5.68 -7.52
N ILE A 97 3.12 -5.74 -8.01
CA ILE A 97 3.62 -4.81 -9.03
C ILE A 97 2.84 -5.00 -10.34
N GLY A 98 2.59 -6.25 -10.76
CA GLY A 98 1.80 -6.55 -11.94
C GLY A 98 0.39 -5.97 -11.87
N LEU A 99 -0.32 -6.18 -10.75
CA LEU A 99 -1.65 -5.61 -10.55
C LEU A 99 -1.61 -4.07 -10.50
N ALA A 100 -0.61 -3.48 -9.85
CA ALA A 100 -0.45 -2.03 -9.80
C ALA A 100 -0.24 -1.43 -11.19
N ILE A 101 0.56 -2.06 -12.05
CA ILE A 101 0.75 -1.65 -13.44
C ILE A 101 -0.57 -1.70 -14.20
N VAL A 102 -1.37 -2.77 -14.03
CA VAL A 102 -2.69 -2.86 -14.66
C VAL A 102 -3.59 -1.70 -14.22
N VAL A 103 -3.64 -1.39 -12.92
CA VAL A 103 -4.39 -0.22 -12.41
C VAL A 103 -3.92 1.09 -13.04
N PHE A 104 -2.59 1.31 -13.13
CA PHE A 104 -2.03 2.52 -13.72
C PHE A 104 -2.36 2.65 -15.19
N LEU A 105 -2.30 1.56 -15.96
CA LEU A 105 -2.67 1.55 -17.37
C LEU A 105 -4.15 1.86 -17.56
N LEU A 106 -5.04 1.22 -16.79
CA LEU A 106 -6.48 1.53 -16.84
C LEU A 106 -6.73 3.01 -16.53
N MET A 107 -6.15 3.52 -15.45
CA MET A 107 -6.31 4.92 -15.06
C MET A 107 -5.73 5.90 -16.08
N SER A 108 -4.60 5.57 -16.71
CA SER A 108 -4.01 6.34 -17.80
C SER A 108 -4.91 6.37 -19.04
N PHE A 109 -5.51 5.22 -19.42
CA PHE A 109 -6.48 5.18 -20.52
C PHE A 109 -7.76 5.94 -20.18
N LEU A 110 -8.25 5.87 -18.95
CA LEU A 110 -9.43 6.61 -18.54
C LEU A 110 -9.19 8.12 -18.59
N THR A 111 -8.00 8.58 -18.24
CA THR A 111 -7.63 10.01 -18.22
C THR A 111 -7.15 10.53 -19.58
N GLY A 112 -6.78 9.65 -20.50
CA GLY A 112 -6.27 9.99 -21.82
C GLY A 112 -7.29 10.62 -22.78
N LYS A 113 -6.76 11.33 -23.80
CA LYS A 113 -7.54 11.96 -24.87
C LYS A 113 -7.51 11.19 -26.19
N THR A 114 -6.93 10.00 -26.22
CA THR A 114 -6.77 9.22 -27.45
C THR A 114 -8.09 8.61 -27.92
N ALA A 115 -8.20 8.26 -29.20
CA ALA A 115 -9.42 7.64 -29.75
C ALA A 115 -9.79 6.32 -29.05
N VAL A 116 -8.80 5.56 -28.59
CA VAL A 116 -9.00 4.34 -27.79
C VAL A 116 -9.54 4.68 -26.41
N ALA A 117 -8.98 5.70 -25.74
CA ALA A 117 -9.46 6.18 -24.44
C ALA A 117 -10.94 6.60 -24.50
N GLN A 118 -11.34 7.29 -25.58
CA GLN A 118 -12.75 7.70 -25.75
C GLN A 118 -13.71 6.51 -25.87
N ARG A 119 -13.28 5.38 -26.45
CA ARG A 119 -14.11 4.16 -26.50
C ARG A 119 -14.30 3.56 -25.11
N LEU A 120 -13.24 3.50 -24.29
CA LEU A 120 -13.34 3.02 -22.91
C LEU A 120 -14.18 3.97 -22.04
N GLN A 121 -14.08 5.29 -22.27
CA GLN A 121 -14.86 6.30 -21.54
C GLN A 121 -16.38 6.21 -21.77
N LYS A 122 -16.87 5.51 -22.80
CA LYS A 122 -18.32 5.29 -22.97
C LYS A 122 -18.95 4.60 -21.75
N ASN A 123 -18.22 3.65 -21.16
CA ASN A 123 -18.62 2.95 -19.93
C ASN A 123 -17.74 3.38 -18.75
N MET A 124 -17.47 4.68 -18.66
CA MET A 124 -16.65 5.34 -17.64
C MET A 124 -16.88 4.78 -16.23
N GLN A 125 -18.15 4.65 -15.84
CA GLN A 125 -18.56 4.17 -14.52
C GLN A 125 -18.15 2.73 -14.24
N LEU A 126 -18.26 1.84 -15.24
CA LEU A 126 -17.85 0.44 -15.11
C LEU A 126 -16.32 0.36 -14.95
N TRP A 127 -15.57 1.02 -15.81
CA TRP A 127 -14.10 0.96 -15.79
C TRP A 127 -13.49 1.56 -14.52
N ILE A 128 -14.07 2.65 -14.01
CA ILE A 128 -13.59 3.22 -12.74
C ILE A 128 -13.94 2.31 -11.57
N SER A 129 -15.12 1.65 -11.58
CA SER A 129 -15.49 0.66 -10.56
C SER A 129 -14.51 -0.53 -10.54
N ILE A 130 -14.18 -1.08 -11.71
CA ILE A 130 -13.17 -2.14 -11.84
C ILE A 130 -11.83 -1.66 -11.28
N SER A 131 -11.40 -0.45 -11.64
CA SER A 131 -10.12 0.10 -11.19
C SER A 131 -10.07 0.30 -9.66
N VAL A 132 -11.18 0.73 -9.05
CA VAL A 132 -11.30 0.83 -7.59
C VAL A 132 -11.20 -0.53 -6.93
N ILE A 133 -11.93 -1.54 -7.42
CA ILE A 133 -11.87 -2.91 -6.89
C ILE A 133 -10.45 -3.46 -6.99
N LEU A 134 -9.79 -3.27 -8.14
CA LEU A 134 -8.43 -3.74 -8.38
C LEU A 134 -7.42 -3.03 -7.46
N ALA A 135 -7.59 -1.73 -7.22
CA ALA A 135 -6.75 -0.97 -6.30
C ALA A 135 -6.93 -1.43 -4.84
N VAL A 136 -8.15 -1.73 -4.40
CA VAL A 136 -8.43 -2.32 -3.09
C VAL A 136 -7.75 -3.68 -2.95
N LEU A 137 -7.82 -4.51 -3.99
CA LEU A 137 -7.17 -5.83 -4.01
C LEU A 137 -5.64 -5.71 -3.84
N VAL A 138 -5.00 -4.73 -4.49
CA VAL A 138 -3.57 -4.42 -4.33
C VAL A 138 -3.22 -4.06 -2.88
N VAL A 139 -4.08 -3.28 -2.22
CA VAL A 139 -3.88 -2.89 -0.81
C VAL A 139 -4.06 -4.10 0.13
N MET A 140 -5.08 -4.94 -0.12
CA MET A 140 -5.27 -6.18 0.65
C MET A 140 -4.08 -7.13 0.50
N LEU A 141 -3.53 -7.28 -0.70
CA LEU A 141 -2.35 -8.10 -0.96
C LEU A 141 -1.12 -7.58 -0.19
N ALA A 142 -0.96 -6.26 -0.13
CA ALA A 142 0.10 -5.64 0.68
C ALA A 142 -0.08 -5.91 2.18
N GLY A 143 -1.33 -5.97 2.68
CA GLY A 143 -1.65 -6.38 4.04
C GLY A 143 -1.29 -7.84 4.33
N ILE A 144 -1.58 -8.75 3.40
CA ILE A 144 -1.24 -10.18 3.54
C ILE A 144 0.28 -10.41 3.53
N MET A 145 1.03 -9.67 2.71
CA MET A 145 2.50 -9.72 2.74
C MET A 145 3.05 -9.28 4.11
N LYS A 146 2.43 -8.26 4.72
CA LYS A 146 2.80 -7.79 6.06
C LYS A 146 2.53 -8.84 7.13
N SER A 147 1.41 -9.56 7.07
CA SER A 147 1.06 -10.58 8.07
C SER A 147 1.91 -11.85 7.96
N THR A 148 2.20 -12.30 6.74
CA THR A 148 3.05 -13.48 6.50
C THR A 148 4.50 -13.28 6.97
N SER A 149 5.01 -12.05 6.93
CA SER A 149 6.32 -11.68 7.46
C SER A 149 6.41 -11.86 9.00
N CYS A 150 5.29 -11.81 9.71
CA CYS A 150 5.24 -11.98 11.17
C CYS A 150 5.13 -13.45 11.61
N THR A 151 4.58 -14.33 10.75
CA THR A 151 4.35 -15.75 11.08
C THR A 151 5.61 -16.62 10.95
N SER A 152 6.57 -16.24 10.10
CA SER A 152 7.79 -17.03 9.87
C SER A 152 8.80 -17.02 11.03
N SER A 153 8.61 -16.17 12.06
CA SER A 153 9.49 -16.12 13.24
C SER A 153 9.04 -17.05 14.39
N ASN A 154 7.88 -17.73 14.27
CA ASN A 154 7.35 -18.58 15.34
C ASN A 154 7.56 -20.08 15.13
N HIS A 155 7.93 -20.50 13.90
CA HIS A 155 8.10 -21.93 13.58
C HIS A 155 9.57 -22.41 13.66
N ASP A 156 10.48 -21.52 14.09
CA ASP A 156 11.91 -21.79 14.30
C ASP A 156 12.29 -21.61 15.80
N LYS A 157 11.39 -22.02 16.70
CA LYS A 157 11.68 -22.16 18.15
C LYS A 157 11.08 -23.41 18.78
N SER A 158 10.41 -24.25 18.01
CA SER A 158 9.90 -25.53 18.50
C SER A 158 10.96 -26.62 18.34
N GLU A 159 12.11 -26.44 18.99
CA GLU A 159 12.81 -27.62 19.50
C GLU A 159 11.99 -28.17 20.68
N PRO A 160 11.82 -29.50 20.78
CA PRO A 160 11.04 -30.12 21.84
C PRO A 160 11.85 -30.05 23.14
N VAL A 161 11.70 -28.98 23.91
CA VAL A 161 12.22 -28.93 25.29
C VAL A 161 11.29 -29.76 26.17
N LEU A 162 11.45 -31.08 26.04
CA LEU A 162 11.04 -32.07 27.00
C LEU A 162 12.05 -32.07 28.16
N SER A 163 11.77 -31.34 29.23
CA SER A 163 12.18 -31.74 30.60
C SER A 163 11.71 -30.73 31.65
N LEU A 164 10.61 -31.09 32.32
CA LEU A 164 10.31 -30.93 33.74
C LEU A 164 11.32 -30.14 34.61
N ARG A 165 10.85 -29.06 35.25
CA ARG A 165 11.18 -28.77 36.66
C ARG A 165 10.16 -27.81 37.30
N HIS A 166 9.49 -28.30 38.35
CA HIS A 166 8.76 -27.56 39.40
C HIS A 166 9.60 -26.38 39.95
N GLU A 167 9.07 -25.25 40.44
CA GLU A 167 8.16 -25.04 41.59
C GLU A 167 7.84 -23.50 41.66
N PRO A 168 7.24 -22.88 42.71
CA PRO A 168 6.04 -22.06 42.55
C PRO A 168 6.18 -20.62 43.09
N THR A 169 5.15 -19.80 42.84
CA THR A 169 4.69 -18.63 43.63
C THR A 169 5.69 -17.58 44.15
N ARG A 170 5.61 -16.34 43.61
CA ARG A 170 5.52 -15.05 44.35
C ARG A 170 4.94 -13.97 43.42
N LEU A 171 3.65 -13.65 43.55
CA LEU A 171 3.04 -12.52 44.28
C LEU A 171 3.41 -11.11 43.75
N LEU A 172 2.39 -10.47 43.13
CA LEU A 172 1.89 -9.08 43.25
C LEU A 172 2.92 -7.92 43.20
N SER A 173 2.73 -6.80 42.50
CA SER A 173 1.51 -6.01 42.23
C SER A 173 1.86 -4.83 41.28
N PRO A 174 0.96 -3.85 40.99
CA PRO A 174 0.78 -3.27 39.66
C PRO A 174 1.21 -1.78 39.64
N CYS A 175 0.91 -1.09 38.52
CA CYS A 175 1.07 0.36 38.31
C CYS A 175 2.47 0.81 37.88
N GLU A 176 2.65 0.99 36.57
CA GLU A 176 2.83 2.31 35.95
C GLU A 176 2.93 2.09 34.42
N THR A 177 1.88 2.45 33.69
CA THR A 177 1.88 3.66 32.84
C THR A 177 2.78 3.53 31.61
N ALA A 178 2.19 3.04 30.50
CA ALA A 178 2.62 3.39 29.14
C ALA A 178 1.51 3.12 28.13
N MET A 179 0.42 3.89 28.20
CA MET A 179 -0.31 4.26 26.99
C MET A 179 0.50 5.34 26.30
N ILE A 180 0.95 5.10 25.05
CA ILE A 180 1.26 6.06 23.96
C ILE A 180 2.03 5.27 22.87
N PHE A 181 1.30 4.91 21.79
CA PHE A 181 1.74 4.54 20.43
C PHE A 181 2.72 3.36 20.20
N PRO A 182 2.35 2.34 19.38
CA PRO A 182 3.31 1.43 18.79
C PRO A 182 3.63 1.88 17.35
N PHE A 183 4.56 2.82 17.18
CA PHE A 183 5.21 3.03 15.89
C PHE A 183 6.73 3.07 16.09
N GLN A 184 7.38 1.96 15.75
CA GLN A 184 8.83 1.75 15.70
C GLN A 184 9.61 1.96 17.00
N THR A 185 9.90 0.85 17.69
CA THR A 185 11.26 0.63 18.21
C THR A 185 11.82 -0.64 17.58
N VAL A 186 12.83 -0.45 16.75
CA VAL A 186 13.84 -1.49 16.53
C VAL A 186 14.60 -1.55 17.84
N GLY A 187 14.37 -2.59 18.63
CA GLY A 187 14.95 -2.74 19.96
C GLY A 187 15.15 -4.21 20.27
N CYS A 188 16.21 -4.80 19.71
CA CYS A 188 16.87 -5.93 20.34
C CYS A 188 17.31 -5.47 21.73
N ALA A 189 16.64 -5.92 22.78
CA ALA A 189 17.16 -5.78 24.14
C ALA A 189 18.45 -6.62 24.24
N PRO A 190 19.56 -6.08 24.79
CA PRO A 190 20.76 -6.85 25.05
C PRO A 190 20.50 -7.78 26.24
N GLN A 191 20.60 -9.09 26.03
CA GLN A 191 20.86 -9.99 27.15
C GLN A 191 22.29 -9.71 27.61
N THR A 192 22.42 -9.02 28.73
CA THR A 192 23.65 -9.00 29.53
C THR A 192 23.93 -10.42 30.00
N ALA A 193 24.75 -11.13 29.26
CA ALA A 193 25.46 -12.30 29.74
C ALA A 193 26.49 -11.83 30.77
N THR A 194 26.24 -12.12 32.04
CA THR A 194 27.27 -12.14 33.08
C THR A 194 28.25 -13.26 32.79
N PHE A 195 29.49 -12.92 32.43
CA PHE A 195 30.63 -13.82 32.55
C PHE A 195 31.00 -13.97 34.02
N SER A 196 31.63 -15.11 34.34
CA SER A 196 32.13 -15.55 35.65
C SER A 196 32.88 -14.51 36.47
#